data_AF-A0A1X7U1U5-F1
#
_entry.id   AF-A0A1X7U1U5-F1
#
_cell.length_a   1.000
_cell.length_b   1.000
_cell.length_c   1.000
_cell.angle_alpha   90.00
_cell.angle_beta   90.00
_cell.angle_gamma   90.00
#
_symmetry.space_group_name_H-M   'P 1'
#
loop_
_entity.id
_entity.type
_entity.pdbx_description
1 polymer ?
#
loop_
_entity_poly.entity_id
_entity_poly.type
_entity_poly.pdbx_seq_one_letter_code
_entity_poly.pdbx_strand_id
1 'polypeptide(L)'
;MLNSFNPIQITSWRANVDMQYIVSKNRVVQYCTMYVTKSETRSQSLRDTFTNIACSLKEGNPSLKAVQKLLINSFGERDFLAQETCHLLLQLPLYKASRSFINLSLNGSREVQNNTEEGERVTAHSVLNHYTSHPTTSQFNSITLLDFICQYTVPKEFGNEPKMRSKEVIVTPKSYCSPGPNYEQYCC
;
A
#
# COMPACT_ATOMS: atom_id res chain seq x y z
N MET A 1 11.34 -25.73 -12.04
CA MET A 1 12.57 -25.89 -11.24
C MET A 1 12.22 -25.65 -9.79
N LEU A 2 12.50 -26.62 -8.92
CA LEU A 2 12.34 -26.50 -7.47
C LEU A 2 13.63 -25.89 -6.92
N ASN A 3 13.55 -24.86 -6.08
CA ASN A 3 14.72 -24.16 -5.55
C ASN A 3 15.55 -25.06 -4.61
N SER A 4 16.76 -25.46 -4.99
CA SER A 4 17.58 -26.41 -4.23
C SER A 4 18.22 -25.82 -2.96
N PHE A 5 18.16 -24.50 -2.76
CA PHE A 5 18.87 -23.83 -1.67
C PHE A 5 18.20 -23.97 -0.31
N ASN A 6 16.91 -24.33 -0.24
CA ASN A 6 16.21 -24.50 1.03
C ASN A 6 15.17 -25.64 0.99
N PRO A 7 15.62 -26.90 1.10
CA PRO A 7 14.73 -28.05 1.00
C PRO A 7 13.68 -28.06 2.10
N ILE A 8 14.03 -27.66 3.33
CA ILE A 8 13.12 -27.65 4.49
C ILE A 8 11.95 -26.68 4.25
N GLN A 9 12.23 -25.47 3.76
CA GLN A 9 11.18 -24.49 3.48
C GLN A 9 10.24 -24.97 2.38
N ILE A 10 10.77 -25.63 1.34
CA ILE A 10 9.94 -26.14 0.24
C ILE A 10 9.09 -27.33 0.68
N THR A 11 9.62 -28.22 1.51
CA THR A 11 8.84 -29.34 2.06
C THR A 11 7.73 -28.87 2.99
N SER A 12 7.97 -27.83 3.79
CA SER A 12 6.98 -27.28 4.71
C SER A 12 5.92 -26.41 4.01
N TRP A 13 6.35 -25.55 3.08
CA TRP A 13 5.48 -24.60 2.39
C TRP A 13 4.77 -25.22 1.17
N ARG A 14 5.32 -26.30 0.60
CA ARG A 14 4.82 -27.02 -0.59
C ARG A 14 4.52 -26.13 -1.80
N ALA A 15 5.14 -24.95 -1.88
CA ALA A 15 5.06 -24.07 -3.04
C ALA A 15 6.47 -23.63 -3.48
N ASN A 16 6.57 -23.13 -4.71
CA ASN A 16 7.83 -22.62 -5.22
C ASN A 16 8.17 -21.31 -4.50
N VAL A 17 9.24 -21.31 -3.70
CA VAL A 17 9.72 -20.11 -3.00
C VAL A 17 10.96 -19.60 -3.70
N ASP A 18 10.91 -18.36 -4.17
CA ASP A 18 12.05 -17.69 -4.80
C ASP A 18 12.93 -17.05 -3.72
N MET A 19 13.76 -17.87 -3.06
CA MET A 19 14.81 -17.43 -2.17
C MET A 19 16.14 -17.43 -2.93
N GLN A 20 16.67 -16.24 -3.19
CA GLN A 20 17.98 -16.04 -3.82
C GLN A 20 18.82 -15.07 -3.00
N TYR A 21 20.13 -15.33 -2.93
CA TYR A 21 21.06 -14.37 -2.35
C TYR A 21 21.22 -13.17 -3.27
N ILE A 22 21.12 -11.97 -2.68
CA ILE A 22 21.34 -10.71 -3.39
C ILE A 22 22.85 -10.48 -3.52
N VAL A 23 23.38 -10.72 -4.72
CA VAL A 23 24.81 -10.52 -5.05
C VAL A 23 25.13 -9.12 -5.58
N SER A 24 24.13 -8.37 -6.05
CA SER A 24 24.33 -7.01 -6.56
C SER A 24 23.01 -6.22 -6.57
N LYS A 25 23.09 -4.91 -6.31
CA LYS A 25 21.94 -3.99 -6.35
C LYS A 25 21.22 -4.04 -7.70
N ASN A 26 21.95 -4.09 -8.82
CA ASN A 26 21.36 -4.13 -10.16
C ASN A 26 20.55 -5.41 -10.39
N ARG A 27 20.97 -6.53 -9.80
CA ARG A 27 20.24 -7.80 -9.87
C ARG A 27 18.92 -7.75 -9.10
N VAL A 28 18.88 -7.06 -7.95
CA VAL A 28 17.62 -6.83 -7.21
C VAL A 28 16.65 -6.03 -8.05
N VAL A 29 17.11 -4.92 -8.63
CA VAL A 29 16.25 -4.07 -9.46
C VAL A 29 15.70 -4.87 -10.63
N GLN A 30 16.56 -5.56 -11.39
CA GLN A 30 16.14 -6.39 -12.51
C GLN A 30 15.13 -7.47 -12.08
N TYR A 31 15.40 -8.13 -10.96
CA TYR A 31 14.51 -9.13 -10.39
C TYR A 31 13.14 -8.52 -10.06
N CYS A 32 13.09 -7.44 -9.28
CA CYS A 32 11.85 -6.74 -8.95
C CYS A 32 11.12 -6.29 -10.22
N THR A 33 11.82 -5.75 -11.21
CA THR A 33 11.22 -5.34 -12.49
C THR A 33 10.55 -6.51 -13.19
N MET A 34 11.19 -7.67 -13.31
CA MET A 34 10.57 -8.85 -13.93
C MET A 34 9.21 -9.20 -13.29
N TYR A 35 9.13 -9.13 -11.96
CA TYR A 35 7.89 -9.42 -11.23
C TYR A 35 6.85 -8.30 -11.34
N VAL A 36 7.26 -7.03 -11.33
CA VAL A 36 6.36 -5.88 -11.52
C VAL A 36 5.79 -5.86 -12.95
N THR A 37 6.58 -6.25 -13.95
CA THR A 37 6.14 -6.34 -15.34
C THR A 37 5.38 -7.62 -15.67
N LYS A 38 5.31 -8.57 -14.73
CA LYS A 38 4.61 -9.83 -14.95
C LYS A 38 3.11 -9.53 -14.94
N SER A 39 2.50 -9.58 -16.12
CA SER A 39 1.05 -9.43 -16.23
C SER A 39 0.35 -10.52 -15.43
N GLU A 40 -0.67 -10.12 -14.69
CA GLU A 40 -1.44 -11.02 -13.85
C GLU A 40 -2.36 -11.85 -14.74
N THR A 41 -2.39 -13.16 -14.52
CA THR A 41 -3.30 -14.04 -15.24
C THR A 41 -4.72 -13.69 -14.85
N ARG A 42 -5.58 -13.48 -15.85
CA ARG A 42 -7.03 -13.31 -15.69
C ARG A 42 -7.74 -14.56 -16.13
N SER A 43 -8.75 -14.99 -15.37
CA SER A 43 -9.44 -16.24 -15.58
C SER A 43 -10.27 -16.20 -16.87
N GLN A 44 -9.82 -16.92 -17.90
CA GLN A 44 -10.55 -17.05 -19.17
C GLN A 44 -11.92 -17.68 -18.97
N SER A 45 -12.03 -18.68 -18.09
CA SER A 45 -13.30 -19.36 -17.80
C SER A 45 -14.33 -18.44 -17.13
N LEU A 46 -13.87 -17.50 -16.30
CA LEU A 46 -14.73 -16.47 -15.73
C LEU A 46 -15.23 -15.56 -16.85
N ARG A 47 -14.36 -15.16 -17.80
CA ARG A 47 -14.79 -14.36 -18.96
C ARG A 47 -15.84 -15.07 -19.81
N ASP A 48 -15.64 -16.35 -20.10
CA ASP A 48 -16.53 -17.14 -20.94
C ASP A 48 -17.89 -17.34 -20.27
N THR A 49 -17.90 -17.70 -18.98
CA THR A 49 -19.13 -17.88 -18.18
C THR A 49 -19.97 -16.60 -18.18
N PHE A 50 -19.33 -15.47 -17.95
CA PHE A 50 -19.98 -14.18 -17.88
C PHE A 50 -20.43 -13.66 -19.26
N THR A 51 -19.70 -13.97 -20.32
CA THR A 51 -20.10 -13.68 -21.70
C THR A 51 -21.33 -14.49 -22.08
N ASN A 52 -21.38 -15.78 -21.69
CA ASN A 52 -22.56 -16.62 -21.89
C ASN A 52 -23.79 -16.10 -21.13
N ILE A 53 -23.61 -15.62 -19.90
CA ILE A 53 -24.70 -14.99 -19.12
C ILE A 53 -25.18 -13.71 -19.83
N ALA A 54 -24.26 -12.86 -20.31
CA ALA A 54 -24.60 -11.64 -21.03
C ALA A 54 -25.39 -11.93 -22.31
N CYS A 55 -24.95 -12.91 -23.12
CA CYS A 55 -25.65 -13.33 -24.34
C CYS A 55 -27.02 -13.97 -24.07
N SER A 56 -27.23 -14.55 -22.89
CA SER A 56 -28.50 -15.19 -22.50
C SER A 56 -29.56 -14.20 -22.03
N LEU A 57 -29.19 -12.95 -21.73
CA LEU A 57 -30.11 -11.92 -21.26
C LEU A 57 -30.75 -11.19 -22.45
N LYS A 58 -32.08 -11.29 -22.58
CA LYS A 58 -32.84 -10.55 -23.61
C LYS A 58 -32.92 -9.05 -23.29
N GLU A 59 -32.85 -8.23 -24.33
CA GLU A 59 -33.07 -6.78 -24.26
C GLU A 59 -34.45 -6.48 -23.62
N GLY A 60 -34.45 -5.69 -22.53
CA GLY A 60 -35.66 -5.36 -21.76
C GLY A 60 -35.71 -5.93 -20.34
N ASN A 61 -34.77 -6.81 -19.96
CA ASN A 61 -34.69 -7.28 -18.57
C ASN A 61 -34.15 -6.19 -17.63
N PRO A 62 -34.85 -5.84 -16.53
CA PRO A 62 -34.36 -4.85 -15.57
C PRO A 62 -33.07 -5.30 -14.86
N SER A 63 -32.81 -6.61 -14.81
CA SER A 63 -31.58 -7.21 -14.28
C SER A 63 -30.36 -7.06 -15.19
N LEU A 64 -30.54 -6.70 -16.47
CA LEU A 64 -29.44 -6.60 -17.44
C LEU A 64 -28.42 -5.54 -17.03
N LYS A 65 -28.87 -4.40 -16.49
CA LYS A 65 -27.98 -3.36 -15.95
C LYS A 65 -27.21 -3.83 -14.71
N ALA A 66 -27.86 -4.60 -13.83
CA ALA A 66 -27.20 -5.15 -12.64
C ALA A 66 -26.14 -6.19 -13.03
N VAL A 67 -26.44 -7.04 -14.00
CA VAL A 67 -25.49 -8.03 -14.53
C VAL A 67 -24.34 -7.33 -15.25
N GLN A 68 -24.59 -6.33 -16.10
CA GLN A 68 -23.53 -5.52 -16.71
C GLN A 68 -22.61 -4.85 -15.68
N LYS A 69 -23.18 -4.32 -14.59
CA LYS A 69 -22.39 -3.74 -13.50
C LYS A 69 -21.54 -4.79 -12.77
N LEU A 70 -22.10 -5.96 -12.49
CA LEU A 70 -21.35 -7.09 -11.91
C LEU A 70 -20.24 -7.58 -12.84
N LEU A 71 -20.51 -7.64 -14.15
CA LEU A 71 -19.52 -7.99 -15.18
C LEU A 71 -18.36 -7.00 -15.18
N ILE A 72 -18.64 -5.71 -15.31
CA ILE A 72 -17.61 -4.65 -15.34
C ILE A 72 -16.75 -4.69 -14.07
N ASN A 73 -17.38 -4.84 -12.90
CA ASN A 73 -16.67 -4.94 -11.63
C ASN A 73 -15.81 -6.21 -11.56
N SER A 74 -16.34 -7.36 -12.00
CA SER A 74 -15.61 -8.64 -11.94
C SER A 74 -14.46 -8.72 -12.96
N PHE A 75 -14.59 -8.07 -14.12
CA PHE A 75 -13.55 -8.02 -15.16
C PHE A 75 -12.44 -7.02 -14.89
N GLY A 76 -12.72 -6.01 -14.06
CA GLY A 76 -11.73 -5.04 -13.63
C GLY A 76 -10.74 -5.63 -12.63
N GLU A 77 -11.19 -6.62 -11.86
CA GLU A 77 -10.38 -7.23 -10.80
C GLU A 77 -9.50 -8.37 -11.31
N ARG A 78 -8.38 -8.56 -10.61
CA ARG A 78 -7.43 -9.65 -10.85
C ARG A 78 -7.93 -10.94 -10.23
N ASP A 79 -7.41 -12.07 -10.70
CA ASP A 79 -7.59 -13.33 -9.97
C ASP A 79 -6.79 -13.30 -8.66
N PHE A 80 -7.42 -13.77 -7.59
CA PHE A 80 -6.79 -13.95 -6.27
C PHE A 80 -6.08 -15.30 -6.21
N LEU A 81 -4.85 -15.29 -5.71
CA LEU A 81 -4.12 -16.54 -5.42
C LEU A 81 -4.73 -17.25 -4.22
N ALA A 82 -4.66 -18.58 -4.16
CA ALA A 82 -5.21 -19.35 -3.03
C ALA A 82 -4.68 -18.87 -1.66
N GLN A 83 -3.40 -18.50 -1.58
CA GLN A 83 -2.82 -17.93 -0.37
C GLN A 83 -3.46 -16.59 0.01
N GLU A 84 -3.66 -15.71 -0.97
CA GLU A 84 -4.29 -14.40 -0.76
C GLU A 84 -5.73 -14.57 -0.26
N THR A 85 -6.49 -15.48 -0.87
CA THR A 85 -7.83 -15.85 -0.41
C THR A 85 -7.82 -16.36 1.03
N CYS A 86 -6.89 -17.25 1.39
CA CYS A 86 -6.77 -17.71 2.78
C CYS A 86 -6.46 -16.58 3.75
N HIS A 87 -5.56 -15.66 3.40
CA HIS A 87 -5.26 -14.50 4.24
C HIS A 87 -6.48 -13.60 4.41
N LEU A 88 -7.23 -13.34 3.34
CA LEU A 88 -8.46 -12.53 3.40
C LEU A 88 -9.54 -13.20 4.25
N LEU A 89 -9.79 -14.50 4.05
CA LEU A 89 -10.79 -15.27 4.80
C LEU A 89 -10.47 -15.36 6.29
N LEU A 90 -9.19 -15.52 6.64
CA LEU A 90 -8.72 -15.63 8.01
C LEU A 90 -8.37 -14.27 8.64
N GLN A 91 -8.57 -13.16 7.91
CA GLN A 91 -8.18 -11.81 8.34
C GLN A 91 -6.69 -11.70 8.74
N LEU A 92 -5.83 -12.46 8.07
CA LEU A 92 -4.39 -12.41 8.27
C LEU A 92 -3.76 -11.30 7.42
N PRO A 93 -2.67 -10.67 7.91
CA PRO A 93 -2.00 -9.61 7.17
C PRO A 93 -1.42 -10.16 5.85
N LEU A 94 -1.73 -9.51 4.72
CA LEU A 94 -1.24 -9.90 3.38
C LEU A 94 0.27 -9.74 3.23
N TYR A 95 0.88 -8.84 4.01
CA TYR A 95 2.31 -8.62 4.02
C TYR A 95 2.79 -8.36 5.45
N LYS A 96 4.07 -8.68 5.69
CA LYS A 96 4.77 -8.34 6.92
C LYS A 96 6.10 -7.71 6.56
N ALA A 97 6.39 -6.54 7.13
CA ALA A 97 7.64 -5.84 6.95
C ALA A 97 8.39 -5.74 8.29
N SER A 98 9.72 -5.84 8.24
CA SER A 98 10.58 -5.58 9.40
C SER A 98 10.64 -4.10 9.75
N ARG A 99 10.40 -3.23 8.76
CA ARG A 99 10.41 -1.77 8.86
C ARG A 99 9.02 -1.23 8.61
N SER A 100 8.70 -0.08 9.19
CA SER A 100 7.49 0.66 8.82
C SER A 100 7.83 1.74 7.80
N PHE A 101 6.88 2.07 6.93
CA PHE A 101 7.02 3.11 5.92
C PHE A 101 6.12 4.29 6.28
N ILE A 102 6.69 5.49 6.33
CA ILE A 102 5.95 6.73 6.57
C ILE A 102 6.09 7.62 5.35
N ASN A 103 4.95 8.00 4.76
CA ASN A 103 4.92 9.02 3.73
C ASN A 103 4.83 10.39 4.41
N LEU A 104 5.86 11.22 4.26
CA LEU A 104 5.92 12.56 4.83
C LEU A 104 5.44 13.58 3.81
N SER A 105 4.34 14.27 4.09
CA SER A 105 3.89 15.41 3.28
C SER A 105 4.40 16.72 3.88
N LEU A 106 5.13 17.52 3.09
CA LEU A 106 5.65 18.83 3.53
C LEU A 106 4.72 19.99 3.19
N ASN A 107 3.66 19.75 2.41
CA ASN A 107 2.72 20.78 1.94
C ASN A 107 1.66 21.20 2.97
N GLY A 108 1.75 20.72 4.22
CA GLY A 108 0.76 21.00 5.25
C GLY A 108 -0.61 20.33 5.04
N SER A 109 -0.75 19.44 4.05
CA SER A 109 -1.97 18.65 3.82
C SER A 109 -2.31 17.82 5.06
N ARG A 110 -3.60 17.78 5.38
CA ARG A 110 -4.15 17.13 6.57
C ARG A 110 -5.03 15.97 6.16
N GLU A 111 -4.90 14.85 6.86
CA GLU A 111 -5.76 13.70 6.65
C GLU A 111 -7.16 14.00 7.19
N VAL A 112 -8.18 13.53 6.47
CA VAL A 112 -9.58 13.61 6.88
C VAL A 112 -9.85 12.46 7.85
N GLN A 113 -10.33 12.77 9.06
CA GLN A 113 -10.78 11.78 10.02
C GLN A 113 -12.20 11.36 9.66
N ASN A 114 -12.39 10.07 9.40
CA ASN A 114 -13.69 9.52 8.99
C ASN A 114 -14.63 9.19 10.17
N ASN A 115 -14.18 9.37 11.41
CA ASN A 115 -14.87 8.88 12.62
C ASN A 115 -15.35 10.02 13.54
N THR A 116 -15.71 11.16 13.00
CA THR A 116 -15.98 12.37 13.79
C THR A 116 -17.48 12.62 13.92
N GLU A 117 -17.95 12.89 15.14
CA GLU A 117 -19.33 13.30 15.42
C GLU A 117 -19.62 14.70 14.85
N GLU A 118 -20.90 15.00 14.64
CA GLU A 118 -21.34 16.24 14.01
C GLU A 118 -20.93 17.47 14.84
N GLY A 119 -19.95 18.25 14.36
CA GLY A 119 -19.45 19.46 15.01
C GLY A 119 -17.96 19.46 15.42
N GLU A 120 -17.28 18.32 15.31
CA GLU A 120 -15.85 18.23 15.63
C GLU A 120 -14.91 18.44 14.41
N ARG A 121 -13.64 18.73 14.67
CA ARG A 121 -12.63 18.99 13.63
C ARG A 121 -12.38 17.72 12.80
N VAL A 122 -12.79 17.77 11.55
CA VAL A 122 -12.69 16.68 10.56
C VAL A 122 -11.24 16.42 10.08
N THR A 123 -10.28 17.30 10.37
CA THR A 123 -8.88 17.14 9.90
C THR A 123 -7.90 16.74 11.00
N ALA A 124 -7.13 15.68 10.79
CA ALA A 124 -6.01 15.30 11.64
C ALA A 124 -4.81 16.26 11.49
N HIS A 125 -4.03 16.37 12.55
CA HIS A 125 -2.78 17.13 12.50
C HIS A 125 -1.75 16.38 11.64
N SER A 126 -1.05 17.12 10.77
CA SER A 126 0.06 16.56 10.01
C SER A 126 1.26 16.30 10.93
N VAL A 127 2.13 15.37 10.53
CA VAL A 127 3.41 15.10 11.20
C VAL A 127 4.24 16.38 11.38
N LEU A 128 4.17 17.29 10.41
CA LEU A 128 4.85 18.60 10.47
C LEU A 128 4.31 19.46 11.61
N ASN A 129 2.99 19.46 11.86
CA ASN A 129 2.42 20.22 12.97
C ASN A 129 2.93 19.72 14.33
N HIS A 130 3.04 18.40 14.49
CA HIS A 130 3.57 17.80 15.71
C HIS A 130 5.06 18.06 15.91
N TYR A 131 5.81 18.14 14.82
CA TYR A 131 7.18 18.61 14.87
C TYR A 131 7.24 20.09 15.26
N THR A 132 6.41 20.99 14.72
CA THR A 132 6.45 22.40 15.12
C THR A 132 6.04 22.61 16.58
N SER A 133 5.20 21.73 17.13
CA SER A 133 4.71 21.81 18.51
C SER A 133 5.49 20.95 19.50
N HIS A 134 6.69 20.46 19.15
CA HIS A 134 7.42 19.59 20.07
C HIS A 134 7.85 20.35 21.34
N PRO A 135 7.94 19.69 22.51
CA PRO A 135 8.44 20.34 23.72
C PRO A 135 9.87 20.84 23.52
N THR A 136 10.18 22.08 23.95
CA THR A 136 11.53 22.71 23.87
C THR A 136 12.53 22.12 24.89
N THR A 137 12.36 20.85 25.23
CA THR A 137 13.26 20.11 26.11
C THR A 137 14.60 19.91 25.40
N SER A 138 15.70 19.83 26.16
CA SER A 138 17.06 19.68 25.61
C SER A 138 17.22 18.56 24.57
N GLN A 139 16.37 17.52 24.61
CA GLN A 139 16.39 16.40 23.66
C GLN A 139 15.83 16.76 22.27
N PHE A 140 14.87 17.70 22.20
CA PHE A 140 14.21 18.08 20.95
C PHE A 140 14.76 19.37 20.35
N ASN A 141 15.49 20.19 21.12
CA ASN A 141 16.02 21.47 20.63
C ASN A 141 16.95 21.36 19.40
N SER A 142 17.63 20.22 19.24
CA SER A 142 18.53 19.95 18.12
C SER A 142 18.04 18.84 17.19
N ILE A 143 16.81 18.35 17.37
CA ILE A 143 16.31 17.24 16.54
C ILE A 143 15.86 17.76 15.19
N THR A 144 16.20 17.07 14.11
CA THR A 144 15.66 17.40 12.79
C THR A 144 14.27 16.77 12.60
N LEU A 145 13.48 17.28 11.65
CA LEU A 145 12.19 16.67 11.28
C LEU A 145 12.36 15.19 10.90
N LEU A 146 13.43 14.85 10.19
CA LEU A 146 13.69 13.47 9.77
C LEU A 146 13.99 12.58 10.98
N ASP A 147 14.86 13.03 11.88
CA ASP A 147 15.20 12.29 13.10
C ASP A 147 13.98 12.11 14.00
N PHE A 148 13.16 13.16 14.14
CA PHE A 148 11.91 13.12 14.88
C PHE A 148 10.99 12.03 14.37
N ILE A 149 10.81 11.91 13.05
CA ILE A 149 9.93 10.90 12.44
C ILE A 149 10.51 9.49 12.59
N CYS A 150 11.81 9.34 12.40
CA CYS A 150 12.51 8.07 12.50
C CYS A 150 12.50 7.53 13.93
N GLN A 151 12.63 8.39 14.93
CA GLN A 151 12.82 8.01 16.32
C GLN A 151 11.53 8.05 17.15
N TYR A 152 10.54 8.88 16.78
CA TYR A 152 9.35 9.11 17.62
C TYR A 152 8.03 8.85 16.89
N THR A 153 7.08 8.30 17.64
CA THR A 153 5.69 8.11 17.23
C THR A 153 4.89 9.37 17.52
N VAL A 154 4.20 9.86 16.49
CA VAL A 154 3.35 11.04 16.60
C VAL A 154 2.08 10.67 17.38
N PRO A 155 1.79 11.34 18.51
CA PRO A 155 0.58 11.08 19.27
C PRO A 155 -0.66 11.57 18.51
N LYS A 156 -1.80 10.89 18.71
CA LYS A 156 -3.08 11.28 18.08
C LYS A 156 -3.58 12.64 18.60
N GLU A 157 -3.32 12.92 19.87
CA GLU A 157 -3.72 14.16 20.54
C GLU A 157 -2.52 15.11 20.62
N PHE A 158 -2.81 16.39 20.37
CA PHE A 158 -1.83 17.46 20.44
C PHE A 158 -1.46 17.74 21.92
N GLY A 159 -0.17 17.86 22.21
CA GLY A 159 0.35 18.13 23.57
C GLY A 159 0.84 16.91 24.34
N ASN A 160 0.54 15.69 23.89
CA ASN A 160 1.16 14.48 24.44
C ASN A 160 2.64 14.38 24.02
N GLU A 161 3.48 13.85 24.91
CA GLU A 161 4.90 13.66 24.59
C GLU A 161 5.08 12.57 23.51
N PRO A 162 5.93 12.81 22.50
CA PRO A 162 6.28 11.82 21.49
C PRO A 162 6.93 10.59 22.12
N LYS A 163 6.45 9.39 21.78
CA LYS A 163 7.01 8.12 22.31
C LYS A 163 8.07 7.57 21.38
N MET A 164 9.18 7.11 21.93
CA MET A 164 10.25 6.48 21.14
C MET A 164 9.71 5.24 20.42
N ARG A 165 10.08 5.08 19.15
CA ARG A 165 9.64 3.97 18.30
C ARG A 165 10.38 2.68 18.67
N SER A 166 9.67 1.56 18.54
CA SER A 166 10.24 0.22 18.69
C SER A 166 10.73 -0.40 17.37
N LYS A 167 10.38 0.20 16.23
CA LYS A 167 10.74 -0.29 14.89
C LYS A 167 11.39 0.81 14.07
N GLU A 168 12.39 0.43 13.28
CA GLU A 168 13.01 1.31 12.30
C GLU A 168 12.01 1.71 11.22
N VAL A 169 12.07 2.97 10.82
CA VAL A 169 11.17 3.58 9.85
C VAL A 169 11.92 4.01 8.60
N ILE A 170 11.34 3.77 7.44
CA ILE A 170 11.76 4.39 6.19
C ILE A 170 10.80 5.55 5.91
N VAL A 171 11.34 6.76 5.83
CA VAL A 171 10.58 7.97 5.54
C VAL A 171 10.69 8.29 4.06
N THR A 172 9.55 8.35 3.39
CA THR A 172 9.47 8.76 1.98
C THR A 172 8.84 10.15 1.90
N PRO A 173 9.60 11.20 1.58
CA PRO A 173 9.03 12.53 1.39
C PRO A 173 8.17 12.55 0.12
N LYS A 174 6.91 12.93 0.25
CA LYS A 174 6.04 13.26 -0.88
C LYS A 174 6.22 14.74 -1.19
N SER A 175 7.03 15.03 -2.20
CA SER A 175 7.11 16.36 -2.78
C SER A 175 5.78 16.71 -3.43
N TYR A 176 5.22 17.87 -3.08
CA TYR A 176 4.12 18.43 -3.85
C TYR A 176 4.69 18.95 -5.16
N CYS A 177 4.44 18.23 -6.25
CA CYS A 177 4.60 18.77 -7.59
C CYS A 177 3.28 19.44 -7.93
N SER A 178 3.14 20.74 -7.63
CA SER A 178 2.18 21.53 -8.41
C SER A 178 2.64 21.48 -9.85
N PRO A 179 1.74 21.31 -10.82
CA PRO A 179 2.10 21.52 -12.19
C PRO A 179 2.43 23.01 -12.35
N GLY A 180 3.72 23.34 -12.22
CA GLY A 180 4.24 24.64 -12.62
C GLY A 180 4.09 24.81 -14.14
N PRO A 181 4.30 26.01 -14.68
CA PRO A 181 4.14 26.27 -16.12
C PRO A 181 4.97 25.34 -17.02
N ASN A 182 6.03 24.73 -16.48
CA ASN A 182 6.90 23.79 -17.20
C ASN A 182 6.64 22.31 -16.85
N TYR A 183 5.59 21.97 -16.11
CA TYR A 183 5.32 20.58 -15.68
C TYR A 183 5.22 19.60 -16.85
N GLU A 184 4.61 20.03 -17.96
CA GLU A 184 4.52 19.23 -19.19
C GLU A 184 5.88 18.94 -19.82
N GLN A 185 6.93 19.72 -19.53
CA GLN A 185 8.28 19.48 -20.05
C GLN A 185 9.03 18.38 -19.28
N TYR A 186 8.55 18.00 -18.09
CA TYR A 186 9.19 17.02 -17.21
C TYR A 186 8.43 15.70 -17.12
N CYS A 187 7.19 15.64 -17.61
CA CYS A 187 6.44 14.40 -17.75
C CYS A 187 6.65 13.83 -19.16
N CYS A 188 7.63 12.94 -19.31
CA CYS A 188 7.76 12.06 -20.48
C CYS A 188 6.91 10.80 -20.30
#